data_AF-A0A428R794-F1
#
_entry.id   AF-A0A428R794-F1
#
_cell.length_a   1.000
_cell.length_b   1.000
_cell.length_c   1.000
_cell.angle_alpha   90.00
_cell.angle_beta   90.00
_cell.angle_gamma   90.00
#
_symmetry.space_group_name_H-M   'P 1'
#
loop_
_entity.id
_entity.type
_entity.pdbx_description
1 polymer ?
#
loop_
_entity_poly.entity_id
_entity_poly.type
_entity_poly.pdbx_seq_one_letter_code
_entity_poly.pdbx_strand_id
1 'polypeptide(L)'
;MLSRVATPSTLLTTRAFSTSLAFRVDPKKPEAPPVRMNPLVGNVTRLSTPEPKAPEAPKPQTTPAQTTTTPSDLPPPPPPTTAAAAEDQSKPAQKHPYSAASDTFDIVSNLIANKAMAYGESIATNPIDRPQIRAKAVTGRTVFVKDRISQTSGPTPMVALKVLNRMIREDHVKNKYHSQKFHERKGLKKKRLRSQRWRARFKHGFKATVSRVLELKKQGW
;
A
#
# COMPACT_ATOMS: atom_id res chain seq x y z
N MET A 1 -43.46 -51.41 34.50
CA MET A 1 -42.79 -52.71 34.32
C MET A 1 -42.67 -52.99 32.83
N LEU A 2 -41.51 -52.71 32.22
CA LEU A 2 -40.99 -53.29 30.97
C LEU A 2 -39.80 -52.43 30.52
N SER A 3 -38.62 -52.90 30.89
CA SER A 3 -37.31 -52.45 30.46
C SER A 3 -37.12 -52.77 28.97
N ARG A 4 -36.51 -51.85 28.22
CA ARG A 4 -35.83 -52.19 26.96
C ARG A 4 -34.43 -51.60 26.98
N VAL A 5 -33.50 -52.51 27.25
CA VAL A 5 -32.07 -52.40 27.06
C VAL A 5 -31.82 -52.24 25.56
N ALA A 6 -31.14 -51.17 25.16
CA ALA A 6 -30.60 -51.02 23.82
C ALA A 6 -29.07 -51.12 23.88
N THR A 7 -28.54 -52.13 23.20
CA THR A 7 -27.12 -52.41 23.01
C THR A 7 -26.47 -51.38 22.07
N PRO A 8 -25.22 -50.96 22.29
CA PRO A 8 -24.52 -50.10 21.34
C PRO A 8 -23.91 -50.94 20.20
N SER A 9 -24.30 -50.61 18.97
CA SER A 9 -23.78 -51.17 17.73
C SER A 9 -22.35 -50.71 17.44
N THR A 10 -21.61 -51.62 16.84
CA THR A 10 -20.19 -51.65 16.47
C THR A 10 -19.74 -50.56 15.46
N LEU A 11 -18.60 -49.95 15.81
CA LEU A 11 -17.43 -49.62 14.96
C LEU A 11 -17.67 -48.84 13.64
N LEU A 12 -17.51 -47.52 13.72
CA LEU A 12 -17.03 -46.71 12.59
C LEU A 12 -15.63 -46.15 12.92
N THR A 13 -14.64 -46.63 12.18
CA THR A 13 -13.24 -46.20 12.20
C THR A 13 -13.13 -44.73 11.81
N THR A 14 -13.11 -43.84 12.80
CA THR A 14 -12.67 -42.45 12.62
C THR A 14 -11.17 -42.38 12.88
N ARG A 15 -10.38 -42.22 11.82
CA ARG A 15 -8.94 -41.99 11.88
C ARG A 15 -8.68 -40.60 12.48
N ALA A 16 -8.53 -40.54 13.80
CA ALA A 16 -8.13 -39.33 14.51
C ALA A 16 -6.65 -39.03 14.22
N PHE A 17 -6.36 -37.88 13.62
CA PHE A 17 -5.01 -37.34 13.59
C PHE A 17 -4.62 -36.89 15.01
N SER A 18 -4.03 -37.80 15.77
CA SER A 18 -3.37 -37.50 17.04
C SER A 18 -2.03 -36.81 16.76
N THR A 19 -1.87 -35.57 17.19
CA THR A 19 -0.58 -34.88 17.22
C THR A 19 -0.12 -34.74 18.67
N SER A 20 0.27 -35.85 19.29
CA SER A 20 1.05 -35.78 20.53
C SER A 20 2.50 -35.43 20.20
N LEU A 21 2.92 -34.23 20.58
CA LEU A 21 4.32 -33.78 20.60
C LEU A 21 5.11 -34.67 21.57
N ALA A 22 5.95 -35.56 21.03
CA ALA A 22 6.92 -36.29 21.84
C ALA A 22 8.09 -35.36 22.19
N PHE A 23 8.22 -35.02 23.47
CA PHE A 23 9.46 -34.52 24.05
C PHE A 23 10.54 -35.59 23.89
N ARG A 24 11.66 -35.26 23.24
CA ARG A 24 12.87 -36.09 23.24
C ARG A 24 13.98 -35.36 23.99
N VAL A 25 14.45 -36.04 25.02
CA VAL A 25 15.61 -35.77 25.86
C VAL A 25 16.89 -36.00 25.04
N ASP A 26 17.73 -34.95 25.00
CA ASP A 26 19.19 -34.81 24.85
C ASP A 26 20.11 -35.85 24.15
N PRO A 27 21.30 -35.39 23.65
CA PRO A 27 21.81 -35.78 22.33
C PRO A 27 22.90 -36.86 22.34
N LYS A 28 22.88 -37.71 21.29
CA LYS A 28 23.99 -38.59 20.91
C LYS A 28 24.71 -38.02 19.66
N LYS A 29 26.05 -38.05 19.72
CA LYS A 29 27.09 -37.58 18.79
C LYS A 29 26.74 -37.66 17.28
N PRO A 30 27.13 -36.68 16.45
CA PRO A 30 26.72 -36.62 15.04
C PRO A 30 27.48 -37.63 14.17
N GLU A 31 26.76 -38.66 13.69
CA GLU A 31 27.14 -39.48 12.54
C GLU A 31 26.63 -38.78 11.27
N ALA A 32 27.46 -38.73 10.22
CA ALA A 32 27.20 -37.96 9.02
C ALA A 32 25.88 -38.40 8.32
N PRO A 33 25.05 -37.47 7.83
CA PRO A 33 23.77 -37.84 7.21
C PRO A 33 24.01 -38.55 5.87
N PRO A 34 23.29 -39.65 5.58
CA PRO A 34 23.38 -40.29 4.27
C PRO A 34 22.87 -39.34 3.18
N VAL A 35 23.63 -39.27 2.08
CA VAL A 35 23.32 -38.44 0.91
C VAL A 35 21.96 -38.85 0.36
N ARG A 36 20.98 -37.94 0.44
CA ARG A 36 19.67 -38.13 -0.20
C ARG A 36 19.83 -38.00 -1.72
N MET A 37 19.97 -39.12 -2.40
CA MET A 37 19.93 -39.18 -3.87
C MET A 37 18.46 -39.15 -4.33
N ASN A 38 18.17 -38.27 -5.28
CA ASN A 38 16.85 -38.19 -5.93
C ASN A 38 16.85 -39.15 -7.14
N PRO A 39 16.00 -40.21 -7.15
CA PRO A 39 16.04 -41.23 -8.20
C PRO A 39 15.53 -40.76 -9.58
N LEU A 40 15.12 -39.49 -9.71
CA LEU A 40 14.61 -38.91 -10.96
C LEU A 40 15.63 -38.12 -11.78
N VAL A 41 16.89 -38.04 -11.34
CA VAL A 41 17.95 -37.37 -12.11
C VAL A 41 18.94 -38.44 -12.55
N GLY A 42 18.75 -38.94 -13.78
CA GLY A 42 19.66 -39.87 -14.43
C GLY A 42 21.09 -39.30 -14.51
N ASN A 43 22.06 -40.20 -14.40
CA ASN A 43 23.49 -39.93 -14.50
C ASN A 43 23.82 -39.15 -15.77
N VAL A 44 24.12 -37.86 -15.64
CA VAL A 44 24.84 -37.12 -16.65
C VAL A 44 26.29 -37.06 -16.21
N THR A 45 27.06 -38.05 -16.64
CA THR A 45 28.52 -38.03 -16.58
C THR A 45 28.97 -36.79 -17.36
N ARG A 46 29.51 -35.77 -16.66
CA ARG A 46 30.20 -34.67 -17.32
C ARG A 46 31.51 -35.23 -17.89
N LEU A 47 31.50 -35.55 -19.17
CA LEU A 47 32.73 -35.84 -19.90
C LEU A 47 33.53 -34.54 -19.99
N SER A 48 34.72 -34.57 -19.42
CA SER A 48 35.76 -33.56 -19.57
C SER A 48 36.20 -33.50 -21.02
N THR A 49 36.08 -32.33 -21.64
CA THR A 49 36.75 -32.01 -22.91
C THR A 49 37.74 -30.85 -22.65
N PRO A 50 39.01 -30.98 -23.05
CA PRO A 50 40.07 -30.03 -22.74
C PRO A 50 40.00 -28.75 -23.60
N GLU A 51 40.51 -27.66 -23.02
CA GLU A 51 40.77 -26.35 -23.65
C GLU A 51 41.57 -26.46 -24.96
N PRO A 52 41.33 -25.51 -25.88
CA PRO A 52 42.44 -24.80 -26.48
C PRO A 52 42.31 -23.27 -26.47
N LYS A 53 43.41 -22.66 -26.00
CA LYS A 53 44.01 -21.32 -26.26
C LYS A 53 43.28 -20.31 -27.16
N ALA A 54 43.24 -19.07 -26.65
CA ALA A 54 42.85 -17.81 -27.29
C ALA A 54 43.58 -17.51 -28.63
N PRO A 55 43.01 -16.62 -29.46
CA PRO A 55 43.56 -15.26 -29.45
C PRO A 55 42.52 -14.10 -29.52
N GLU A 56 42.96 -13.05 -28.84
CA GLU A 56 42.66 -11.61 -28.87
C GLU A 56 41.89 -11.04 -30.09
N ALA A 57 40.82 -10.29 -29.81
CA ALA A 57 40.15 -9.40 -30.77
C ALA A 57 39.90 -8.00 -30.12
N PRO A 58 40.02 -6.92 -30.90
CA PRO A 58 40.18 -5.55 -30.40
C PRO A 58 38.87 -4.88 -29.93
N LYS A 59 39.01 -3.96 -28.98
CA LYS A 59 37.94 -3.07 -28.48
C LYS A 59 37.45 -2.10 -29.56
N PRO A 60 36.14 -1.95 -29.81
CA PRO A 60 35.62 -0.80 -30.52
C PRO A 60 35.41 0.39 -29.57
N GLN A 61 35.96 1.54 -29.94
CA GLN A 61 35.59 2.85 -29.42
C GLN A 61 34.22 3.24 -30.01
N THR A 62 33.27 3.64 -29.16
CA THR A 62 32.03 4.29 -29.60
C THR A 62 31.83 5.56 -28.78
N THR A 63 31.86 6.67 -29.50
CA THR A 63 31.42 8.00 -29.10
C THR A 63 29.92 7.99 -28.72
N PRO A 64 29.49 8.67 -27.65
CA PRO A 64 28.07 8.84 -27.36
C PRO A 64 27.47 9.95 -28.22
N ALA A 65 26.58 9.58 -29.13
CA ALA A 65 25.69 10.50 -29.84
C ALA A 65 24.71 11.13 -28.83
N GLN A 66 24.71 12.46 -28.77
CA GLN A 66 23.77 13.28 -28.04
C GLN A 66 22.39 13.19 -28.71
N THR A 67 21.39 12.66 -28.00
CA THR A 67 19.98 12.85 -28.33
C THR A 67 19.49 14.12 -27.66
N THR A 68 19.43 15.21 -28.43
CA THR A 68 18.66 16.41 -28.06
C THR A 68 17.18 16.05 -28.07
N THR A 69 16.56 16.15 -26.90
CA THR A 69 15.11 16.05 -26.74
C THR A 69 14.50 17.41 -27.04
N THR A 70 13.72 17.48 -28.11
CA THR A 70 12.83 18.59 -28.42
C THR A 70 11.73 18.67 -27.35
N PRO A 71 11.51 19.81 -26.70
CA PRO A 71 10.37 20.03 -25.83
C PRO A 71 9.19 20.64 -26.63
N SER A 72 8.06 20.82 -25.95
CA SER A 72 6.88 21.62 -26.32
C SER A 72 5.86 20.98 -27.28
N ASP A 73 5.03 20.11 -26.72
CA ASP A 73 3.66 19.87 -27.18
C ASP A 73 2.68 20.44 -26.12
N LEU A 74 2.76 21.76 -25.92
CA LEU A 74 1.79 22.52 -25.12
C LEU A 74 0.88 23.27 -26.10
N PRO A 75 -0.46 23.18 -25.98
CA PRO A 75 -1.36 23.93 -26.85
C PRO A 75 -1.18 25.44 -26.61
N PRO A 76 -1.27 26.27 -27.66
CA PRO A 76 -1.15 27.71 -27.52
C PRO A 76 -2.30 28.29 -26.68
N PRO A 77 -2.04 29.37 -25.90
CA PRO A 77 -3.10 30.07 -25.18
C PRO A 77 -4.12 30.67 -26.17
N PRO A 78 -5.41 30.73 -25.80
CA PRO A 78 -6.43 31.35 -26.66
C PRO A 78 -6.12 32.83 -26.89
N PRO A 79 -6.43 33.38 -28.08
CA PRO A 79 -6.18 34.80 -28.40
C PRO A 79 -7.04 35.71 -27.52
N PRO A 80 -6.55 36.93 -27.18
CA PRO A 80 -7.37 37.93 -26.51
C PRO A 80 -8.55 38.30 -27.41
N THR A 81 -9.76 38.17 -26.88
CA THR A 81 -10.97 38.57 -27.58
C THR A 81 -10.95 40.10 -27.70
N THR A 82 -10.64 40.62 -28.88
CA THR A 82 -10.87 42.03 -29.24
C THR A 82 -12.37 42.22 -29.42
N ALA A 83 -13.12 42.25 -28.31
CA ALA A 83 -14.49 42.74 -28.30
C ALA A 83 -14.44 44.25 -28.10
N ALA A 84 -14.87 44.97 -29.13
CA ALA A 84 -15.01 46.41 -29.13
C ALA A 84 -15.73 46.88 -27.86
N ALA A 85 -15.09 47.81 -27.15
CA ALA A 85 -15.70 48.57 -26.08
C ALA A 85 -16.79 49.48 -26.68
N ALA A 86 -18.01 48.96 -26.74
CA ALA A 86 -19.21 49.78 -26.71
C ALA A 86 -19.62 49.84 -25.24
N GLU A 87 -19.39 50.98 -24.60
CA GLU A 87 -19.96 51.30 -23.31
C GLU A 87 -21.48 51.40 -23.46
N ASP A 88 -22.19 50.35 -23.04
CA ASP A 88 -23.60 50.45 -22.69
C ASP A 88 -23.73 50.11 -21.21
N GLN A 89 -23.96 51.14 -20.39
CA GLN A 89 -24.26 50.99 -18.97
C GLN A 89 -25.70 50.49 -18.79
N SER A 90 -25.98 49.26 -19.20
CA SER A 90 -27.22 48.57 -18.87
C SER A 90 -26.91 47.42 -17.91
N LYS A 91 -27.12 47.68 -16.61
CA LYS A 91 -26.98 46.73 -15.50
C LYS A 91 -27.72 45.42 -15.84
N PRO A 92 -27.03 44.28 -16.06
CA PRO A 92 -27.72 43.04 -16.41
C PRO A 92 -28.50 42.53 -15.19
N ALA A 93 -29.79 42.30 -15.38
CA ALA A 93 -30.68 41.71 -14.39
C ALA A 93 -30.13 40.33 -13.97
N GLN A 94 -29.75 40.22 -12.69
CA GLN A 94 -29.11 39.03 -12.13
C GLN A 94 -30.11 37.86 -12.08
N LYS A 95 -29.90 36.82 -12.89
CA LYS A 95 -30.69 35.57 -12.88
C LYS A 95 -30.30 34.61 -11.75
N HIS A 96 -29.21 34.87 -11.03
CA HIS A 96 -28.69 34.00 -9.99
C HIS A 96 -28.36 34.77 -8.71
N PRO A 97 -28.58 34.17 -7.52
CA PRO A 97 -28.32 34.81 -6.23
C PRO A 97 -26.84 35.09 -5.94
N TYR A 98 -25.92 34.59 -6.78
CA TYR A 98 -24.49 34.88 -6.71
C TYR A 98 -23.99 35.40 -8.05
N SER A 99 -23.39 36.58 -8.04
CA SER A 99 -22.80 37.24 -9.21
C SER A 99 -21.36 37.61 -8.93
N ALA A 100 -20.45 37.28 -9.85
CA ALA A 100 -19.02 37.55 -9.71
C ALA A 100 -18.68 39.05 -9.75
N ALA A 101 -19.57 39.88 -10.28
CA ALA A 101 -19.44 41.34 -10.32
C ALA A 101 -20.24 42.04 -9.21
N SER A 102 -20.60 41.31 -8.14
CA SER A 102 -21.26 41.91 -6.99
C SER A 102 -20.24 42.48 -6.02
N ASP A 103 -20.52 43.65 -5.45
CA ASP A 103 -19.67 44.29 -4.44
C ASP A 103 -19.34 43.37 -3.26
N THR A 104 -20.23 42.43 -2.94
CA THR A 104 -19.99 41.39 -1.92
C THR A 104 -18.83 40.45 -2.27
N PHE A 105 -18.65 40.14 -3.55
CA PHE A 105 -17.53 39.32 -4.03
C PHE A 105 -16.21 40.07 -3.91
N ASP A 106 -16.19 41.37 -4.19
CA ASP A 106 -14.99 42.21 -4.07
C ASP A 106 -14.56 42.37 -2.60
N ILE A 107 -15.51 42.53 -1.69
CA ILE A 107 -15.23 42.57 -0.24
C ILE A 107 -14.61 41.25 0.24
N VAL A 108 -15.17 40.11 -0.17
CA VAL A 108 -14.65 38.79 0.20
C VAL A 108 -13.28 38.55 -0.43
N SER A 109 -13.09 38.96 -1.68
CA SER A 109 -11.80 38.83 -2.39
C SER A 109 -10.71 39.67 -1.74
N ASN A 110 -11.00 40.92 -1.38
CA ASN A 110 -10.08 41.80 -0.66
C ASN A 110 -9.75 41.26 0.75
N LEU A 111 -10.73 40.70 1.46
CA LEU A 111 -10.50 40.06 2.75
C LEU A 111 -9.59 38.83 2.64
N ILE A 112 -9.81 38.00 1.61
CA ILE A 112 -8.97 36.82 1.33
C ILE A 112 -7.56 37.28 0.94
N ALA A 113 -7.43 38.29 0.08
CA ALA A 113 -6.15 38.85 -0.34
C ALA A 113 -5.37 39.40 0.86
N ASN A 114 -6.01 40.17 1.75
CA ASN A 114 -5.38 40.71 2.96
C ASN A 114 -4.96 39.61 3.93
N LYS A 115 -5.79 38.58 4.12
CA LYS A 115 -5.41 37.41 4.94
C LYS A 115 -4.27 36.60 4.31
N ALA A 116 -4.26 36.44 3.00
CA ALA A 116 -3.21 35.75 2.27
C ALA A 116 -1.87 36.52 2.32
N MET A 117 -1.91 37.85 2.19
CA MET A 117 -0.75 38.73 2.35
C MET A 117 -0.18 38.64 3.77
N ALA A 118 -1.02 38.74 4.81
CA ALA A 118 -0.58 38.60 6.20
C ALA A 118 0.01 37.22 6.51
N TYR A 119 -0.55 36.14 5.93
CA TYR A 119 0.01 34.80 6.04
C TYR A 119 1.34 34.66 5.27
N GLY A 120 1.43 35.22 4.07
CA GLY A 120 2.66 35.25 3.27
C GLY A 120 3.80 36.01 3.96
N GLU A 121 3.48 37.12 4.63
CA GLU A 121 4.44 37.89 5.42
C GLU A 121 4.99 37.09 6.61
N SER A 122 4.13 36.31 7.28
CA SER A 122 4.57 35.36 8.32
C SER A 122 5.43 34.18 7.80
N ILE A 123 5.31 33.86 6.51
CA ILE A 123 6.17 32.87 5.84
C ILE A 123 7.51 33.49 5.42
N ALA A 124 7.53 34.78 5.07
CA ALA A 124 8.71 35.54 4.69
C ALA A 124 9.64 35.89 5.87
N THR A 125 9.15 35.82 7.12
CA THR A 125 9.97 35.89 8.34
C THR A 125 11.05 34.81 8.36
N ASN A 126 12.20 35.10 8.99
CA ASN A 126 13.37 34.22 8.96
C ASN A 126 12.99 32.77 9.32
N PRO A 127 13.52 31.77 8.60
CA PRO A 127 13.22 30.36 8.85
C PRO A 127 13.73 29.84 10.20
N ILE A 128 14.42 30.68 10.99
CA ILE A 128 14.87 30.46 12.36
C ILE A 128 13.81 30.88 13.38
N ASP A 129 13.03 31.93 13.10
CA ASP A 129 12.03 32.49 14.02
C ASP A 129 10.73 31.65 14.03
N ARG A 130 10.55 30.80 13.01
CA ARG A 130 9.43 29.84 12.95
C ARG A 130 9.68 28.63 13.86
N PRO A 131 8.64 28.10 14.52
CA PRO A 131 8.75 26.83 15.22
C PRO A 131 9.11 25.71 14.24
N GLN A 132 10.26 25.05 14.43
CA GLN A 132 10.68 23.96 13.57
C GLN A 132 9.76 22.74 13.77
N ILE A 133 8.93 22.45 12.76
CA ILE A 133 8.11 21.24 12.75
C ILE A 133 9.04 20.02 12.66
N ARG A 134 8.94 19.11 13.62
CA ARG A 134 9.67 17.84 13.58
C ARG A 134 9.13 16.96 12.47
N ALA A 135 9.77 16.98 11.30
CA ALA A 135 9.44 16.14 10.15
C ALA A 135 10.21 14.80 10.19
N LYS A 136 9.94 13.96 11.20
CA LYS A 136 10.52 12.60 11.29
C LYS A 136 9.54 11.57 10.71
N ALA A 137 10.02 10.37 10.43
CA ALA A 137 9.15 9.25 10.02
C ALA A 137 8.04 8.91 11.05
N VAL A 138 8.16 9.40 12.28
CA VAL A 138 7.16 9.28 13.35
C VAL A 138 5.96 10.20 13.13
N THR A 139 6.15 11.35 12.48
CA THR A 139 5.14 12.41 12.33
C THR A 139 3.85 11.91 11.68
N GLY A 140 3.96 11.05 10.65
CA GLY A 140 2.79 10.44 9.99
C GLY A 140 2.04 9.38 10.81
N ARG A 141 2.52 9.04 12.03
CA ARG A 141 1.88 8.07 12.95
C ARG A 141 1.51 8.73 14.29
N THR A 142 1.27 10.03 14.28
CA THR A 142 0.83 10.79 15.45
C THR A 142 -0.68 11.06 15.36
N VAL A 143 -1.37 10.99 16.51
CA VAL A 143 -2.80 11.34 16.62
C VAL A 143 -2.90 12.39 17.71
N PHE A 144 -3.43 13.56 17.37
CA PHE A 144 -3.65 14.63 18.33
C PHE A 144 -4.87 14.31 19.20
N VAL A 145 -4.68 14.35 20.52
CA VAL A 145 -5.73 14.10 21.51
C VAL A 145 -6.20 15.45 22.06
N LYS A 146 -7.51 15.63 22.18
CA LYS A 146 -8.10 16.79 22.86
C LYS A 146 -8.95 16.30 24.02
N ASP A 147 -8.85 16.99 25.15
CA ASP A 147 -9.43 16.56 26.43
C ASP A 147 -10.95 16.74 26.50
N ARG A 148 -11.52 17.64 25.69
CA ARG A 148 -12.96 17.95 25.70
C ARG A 148 -13.66 17.44 24.45
N ILE A 149 -14.71 16.64 24.66
CA ILE A 149 -15.73 16.34 23.65
C ILE A 149 -16.50 17.63 23.37
N SER A 150 -16.19 18.28 22.26
CA SER A 150 -17.17 19.08 21.53
C SER A 150 -17.45 18.33 20.22
N GLN A 151 -18.63 18.54 19.62
CA GLN A 151 -19.02 17.90 18.36
C GLN A 151 -18.02 18.16 17.21
N THR A 152 -17.15 19.18 17.37
CA THR A 152 -16.10 19.58 16.42
C THR A 152 -14.68 19.30 16.94
N SER A 153 -14.54 18.70 18.13
CA SER A 153 -13.23 18.51 18.79
C SER A 153 -12.64 17.12 18.52
N GLY A 154 -11.32 17.04 18.65
CA GLY A 154 -10.53 15.82 18.39
C GLY A 154 -10.95 14.60 19.23
N PRO A 155 -10.51 13.40 18.84
CA PRO A 155 -10.90 12.16 19.49
C PRO A 155 -10.46 12.12 20.97
N THR A 156 -11.28 11.49 21.82
CA THR A 156 -10.90 11.19 23.21
C THR A 156 -9.63 10.33 23.25
N PRO A 157 -8.86 10.34 24.36
CA PRO A 157 -7.64 9.54 24.47
C PRO A 157 -7.82 8.06 24.08
N MET A 158 -8.92 7.44 24.51
CA MET A 158 -9.23 6.05 24.16
C MET A 158 -9.49 5.84 22.66
N VAL A 159 -10.23 6.75 22.02
CA VAL A 159 -10.51 6.68 20.58
C VAL A 159 -9.23 6.95 19.79
N ALA A 160 -8.42 7.91 20.22
CA ALA A 160 -7.14 8.21 19.61
C ALA A 160 -6.20 6.99 19.61
N LEU A 161 -6.14 6.22 20.70
CA LEU A 161 -5.39 4.96 20.73
C LEU A 161 -5.93 3.90 19.76
N LYS A 162 -7.25 3.81 19.58
CA LYS A 162 -7.85 2.90 18.59
C LYS A 162 -7.51 3.34 17.15
N VAL A 163 -7.59 4.64 16.87
CA VAL A 163 -7.22 5.23 15.59
C VAL A 163 -5.73 4.98 15.29
N LEU A 164 -4.86 5.23 16.27
CA LEU A 164 -3.44 4.95 16.16
C LEU A 164 -3.15 3.46 15.86
N ASN A 165 -3.84 2.54 16.55
CA ASN A 165 -3.71 1.10 16.30
C ASN A 165 -4.15 0.72 14.88
N ARG A 166 -5.20 1.37 14.34
CA ARG A 166 -5.64 1.17 12.96
C ARG A 166 -4.58 1.65 11.97
N MET A 167 -4.07 2.88 12.15
CA MET A 167 -3.00 3.43 11.30
C MET A 167 -1.77 2.52 11.26
N ILE A 168 -1.31 2.02 12.41
CA ILE A 168 -0.17 1.10 12.50
C ILE A 168 -0.42 -0.23 11.73
N ARG A 169 -1.67 -0.71 11.69
CA ARG A 169 -2.05 -1.93 10.97
C ARG A 169 -2.10 -1.69 9.46
N GLU A 170 -2.65 -0.57 9.02
CA GLU A 170 -2.71 -0.16 7.60
C GLU A 170 -1.29 0.03 7.03
N ASP A 171 -0.39 0.66 7.80
CA ASP A 171 1.03 0.81 7.45
C ASP A 171 1.83 -0.51 7.48
N HIS A 172 1.23 -1.58 8.02
CA HIS A 172 1.85 -2.89 8.21
C HIS A 172 3.18 -2.84 9.00
N VAL A 173 3.30 -1.94 9.99
CA VAL A 173 4.56 -1.71 10.74
C VAL A 173 5.05 -2.99 11.42
N LYS A 174 4.13 -3.73 12.08
CA LYS A 174 4.47 -5.02 12.73
C LYS A 174 5.03 -6.03 11.72
N ASN A 175 4.42 -6.14 10.54
CA ASN A 175 4.89 -7.09 9.52
C ASN A 175 6.28 -6.70 8.99
N LYS A 176 6.50 -5.39 8.78
CA LYS A 176 7.82 -4.84 8.38
C LYS A 176 8.88 -5.17 9.42
N TYR A 177 8.61 -4.91 10.69
CA TYR A 177 9.50 -5.24 11.82
C TYR A 177 9.91 -6.72 11.80
N HIS A 178 8.94 -7.65 11.75
CA HIS A 178 9.24 -9.09 11.74
C HIS A 178 10.00 -9.52 10.47
N SER A 179 9.70 -8.90 9.32
CA SER A 179 10.41 -9.20 8.06
C SER A 179 11.84 -8.66 8.01
N GLN A 180 12.15 -7.64 8.81
CA GLN A 180 13.47 -7.02 8.91
C GLN A 180 14.34 -7.68 9.99
N LYS A 181 13.72 -8.37 10.97
CA LYS A 181 14.43 -9.05 12.05
C LYS A 181 15.49 -10.04 11.55
N PHE A 182 15.23 -10.71 10.42
CA PHE A 182 16.16 -11.65 9.81
C PHE A 182 16.28 -11.40 8.31
N HIS A 183 17.48 -11.61 7.76
CA HIS A 183 17.69 -11.51 6.33
C HIS A 183 16.97 -12.64 5.57
N GLU A 184 16.01 -12.27 4.72
CA GLU A 184 15.38 -13.18 3.76
C GLU A 184 16.08 -13.07 2.40
N ARG A 185 16.63 -14.19 1.90
CA ARG A 185 17.25 -14.25 0.57
C ARG A 185 16.26 -13.82 -0.52
N LYS A 186 16.75 -13.12 -1.55
CA LYS A 186 15.92 -12.58 -2.65
C LYS A 186 15.00 -13.62 -3.31
N GLY A 187 15.46 -14.86 -3.49
CA GLY A 187 14.67 -15.94 -4.08
C GLY A 187 13.51 -16.39 -3.19
N LEU A 188 13.75 -16.53 -1.88
CA LEU A 188 12.72 -16.90 -0.90
C LEU A 188 11.66 -15.80 -0.79
N LYS A 189 12.09 -14.53 -0.73
CA LYS A 189 11.20 -13.37 -0.72
C LYS A 189 10.29 -13.33 -1.94
N LYS A 190 10.82 -13.58 -3.15
CA LYS A 190 10.03 -13.66 -4.39
C LYS A 190 8.99 -14.79 -4.33
N LYS A 191 9.37 -15.99 -3.86
CA LYS A 191 8.46 -17.14 -3.72
C LYS A 191 7.34 -16.83 -2.71
N ARG A 192 7.68 -16.28 -1.54
CA ARG A 192 6.72 -15.87 -0.51
C ARG A 192 5.74 -14.83 -1.03
N LEU A 193 6.24 -13.75 -1.67
CA LEU A 193 5.39 -12.69 -2.23
C LEU A 193 4.47 -13.21 -3.34
N ARG A 194 4.96 -14.10 -4.22
CA ARG A 194 4.13 -14.73 -5.25
C ARG A 194 2.97 -15.52 -4.61
N SER A 195 3.27 -16.37 -3.63
CA SER A 195 2.25 -17.15 -2.93
C SER A 195 1.25 -16.26 -2.17
N GLN A 196 1.74 -15.21 -1.49
CA GLN A 196 0.89 -14.27 -0.76
C GLN A 196 -0.07 -13.51 -1.68
N ARG A 197 0.43 -12.99 -2.81
CA ARG A 197 -0.40 -12.30 -3.82
C ARG A 197 -1.45 -13.23 -4.40
N TRP A 198 -1.09 -14.47 -4.71
CA TRP A 198 -2.02 -15.46 -5.21
C TRP A 198 -3.14 -15.75 -4.19
N ARG A 199 -2.81 -16.01 -2.92
CA ARG A 199 -3.83 -16.21 -1.87
C ARG A 199 -4.74 -15.01 -1.69
N ALA A 200 -4.19 -13.79 -1.79
CA ALA A 200 -4.98 -12.56 -1.69
C ALA A 200 -5.99 -12.44 -2.84
N ARG A 201 -5.55 -12.68 -4.08
CA ARG A 201 -6.41 -12.68 -5.27
C ARG A 201 -7.46 -13.78 -5.22
N PHE A 202 -7.06 -15.00 -4.86
CA PHE A 202 -7.97 -16.13 -4.70
C PHE A 202 -9.05 -15.82 -3.65
N LYS A 203 -8.66 -15.31 -2.47
CA LYS A 203 -9.62 -14.93 -1.42
C LYS A 203 -10.57 -13.83 -1.89
N HIS A 204 -10.09 -12.86 -2.67
CA HIS A 204 -10.93 -11.81 -3.22
C HIS A 204 -11.94 -12.36 -4.23
N GLY A 205 -11.49 -13.15 -5.20
CA GLY A 205 -12.37 -13.81 -6.18
C GLY A 205 -13.38 -14.74 -5.51
N PHE A 206 -12.96 -15.53 -4.52
CA PHE A 206 -13.85 -16.41 -3.76
C PHE A 206 -14.92 -15.64 -2.98
N LYS A 207 -14.57 -14.50 -2.38
CA LYS A 207 -15.57 -13.64 -1.72
C LYS A 207 -16.56 -13.06 -2.72
N ALA A 208 -16.10 -12.67 -3.91
CA ALA A 208 -16.95 -12.15 -4.97
C ALA A 208 -17.93 -13.22 -5.49
N THR A 209 -17.47 -14.46 -5.69
CA THR A 209 -18.35 -15.56 -6.12
C THR A 209 -19.39 -15.90 -5.05
N VAL A 210 -19.00 -15.99 -3.77
CA VAL A 210 -19.95 -16.20 -2.68
C VAL A 210 -20.97 -15.07 -2.59
N SER A 211 -20.54 -13.82 -2.73
CA SER A 211 -21.45 -12.67 -2.75
C SER A 211 -22.42 -12.76 -3.93
N ARG A 212 -21.95 -13.16 -5.11
CA ARG A 212 -22.79 -13.36 -6.29
C ARG A 212 -23.80 -14.50 -6.11
N VAL A 213 -23.40 -15.61 -5.49
CA VAL A 213 -24.31 -16.72 -5.16
C VAL A 213 -25.40 -16.25 -4.20
N LEU A 214 -25.07 -15.44 -3.21
CA LEU A 214 -26.05 -14.87 -2.29
C LEU A 214 -27.01 -13.90 -2.98
N GLU A 215 -26.53 -13.11 -3.94
CA GLU A 215 -27.37 -12.25 -4.78
C GLU A 215 -28.36 -13.07 -5.62
N LEU A 216 -27.89 -14.11 -6.31
CA LEU A 216 -28.72 -14.98 -7.13
C LEU A 216 -29.77 -15.72 -6.29
N LYS A 217 -29.35 -16.25 -5.14
CA LYS A 217 -30.26 -16.84 -4.15
C LYS A 217 -31.34 -15.86 -3.69
N LYS A 218 -30.98 -14.59 -3.47
CA LYS A 218 -31.95 -13.54 -3.08
C LYS A 218 -32.95 -13.24 -4.20
N GLN A 219 -32.55 -13.37 -5.45
CA GLN A 219 -33.42 -13.23 -6.62
C GLN A 219 -34.29 -14.47 -6.89
N GLY A 220 -34.01 -15.59 -6.22
CA GLY A 220 -34.75 -16.85 -6.40
C GLY A 220 -34.20 -17.74 -7.52
N TRP A 221 -32.98 -17.47 -8.01
CA TRP A 221 -32.23 -18.39 -8.88
C TRP A 221 -31.58 -19.52 -8.08
#